data_AF-A0A9X4E2U0-F1
#
_entry.id   AF-A0A9X4E2U0-F1
#
_cell.length_a   1.000
_cell.length_b   1.000
_cell.length_c   1.000
_cell.angle_alpha   90.00
_cell.angle_beta   90.00
_cell.angle_gamma   90.00
#
_symmetry.space_group_name_H-M   'P 1'
#
loop_
_entity.id
_entity.type
_entity.pdbx_description
1 polymer ?
#
loop_
_entity_poly.entity_id
_entity_poly.type
_entity_poly.pdbx_seq_one_letter_code
_entity_poly.pdbx_strand_id
1 'polypeptide(L)'
;MRTQVITLKHGFSVGGKAYQDVVLRAPNLGDLMAAEDDAPAYNPISFKVALCCRCIEKLEGADVPVTMGMMRALQPADWQILSKAMDDWDQEGKGV
;
A
#
# COMPACT_ATOMS: atom_id res chain seq x y z
N MET A 1 -11.23 -11.25 -4.64
CA MET A 1 -10.12 -10.93 -3.70
C MET A 1 -10.71 -10.10 -2.56
N ARG A 2 -10.22 -10.25 -1.33
CA ARG A 2 -10.72 -9.48 -0.18
C ARG A 2 -10.04 -8.12 -0.15
N THR A 3 -10.83 -7.06 0.01
CA THR A 3 -10.38 -5.66 0.08
C THR A 3 -10.81 -5.06 1.42
N GLN A 4 -10.10 -4.01 1.84
CA GLN A 4 -10.46 -3.18 2.99
C GLN A 4 -10.18 -1.72 2.68
N VAL A 5 -11.04 -0.84 3.20
CA VAL A 5 -10.84 0.61 3.13
C VAL A 5 -10.01 1.03 4.34
N ILE A 6 -8.94 1.77 4.08
CA ILE A 6 -8.03 2.31 5.10
C ILE A 6 -8.07 3.83 5.01
N THR A 7 -8.43 4.48 6.10
CA THR A 7 -8.41 5.93 6.21
C THR A 7 -7.05 6.41 6.76
N LEU A 8 -6.34 7.18 5.95
CA LEU A 8 -5.06 7.81 6.28
C LEU A 8 -5.28 9.16 6.99
N LYS A 9 -4.26 9.64 7.71
CA LYS A 9 -4.32 10.94 8.40
C LYS A 9 -4.13 12.12 7.45
N HIS A 10 -3.18 12.03 6.51
CA HIS A 10 -2.94 13.09 5.52
C HIS A 10 -3.33 12.62 4.13
N GLY A 11 -2.99 11.38 3.78
CA GLY A 11 -3.38 10.76 2.53
C GLY A 11 -2.45 11.08 1.36
N PHE A 12 -2.86 10.65 0.18
CA PHE A 12 -2.11 10.89 -1.06
C PHE A 12 -2.50 12.23 -1.67
N SER A 13 -1.51 13.05 -2.04
CA SER A 13 -1.74 14.30 -2.76
C SER A 13 -1.78 14.03 -4.27
N VAL A 14 -2.93 14.29 -4.89
CA VAL A 14 -3.14 14.17 -6.34
C VAL A 14 -3.78 15.45 -6.83
N GLY A 15 -3.10 16.18 -7.73
CA GLY A 15 -3.61 17.44 -8.29
C GLY A 15 -3.89 18.51 -7.23
N GLY A 16 -3.13 18.52 -6.12
CA GLY A 16 -3.30 19.49 -5.02
C GLY A 16 -4.43 19.14 -4.04
N LYS A 17 -5.16 18.03 -4.26
CA LYS A 17 -6.14 17.51 -3.32
C LYS A 17 -5.60 16.28 -2.60
N ALA A 18 -5.86 16.20 -1.30
CA ALA A 18 -5.51 15.05 -0.48
C ALA A 18 -6.63 14.00 -0.50
N TYR A 19 -6.27 12.74 -0.69
CA TYR A 19 -7.16 11.58 -0.69
C TYR A 19 -6.73 10.62 0.43
N GLN A 20 -7.59 10.50 1.45
CA GLN A 20 -7.28 9.79 2.68
C GLN A 20 -7.74 8.34 2.66
N ASP A 21 -8.80 8.02 1.92
CA ASP A 21 -9.36 6.69 1.90
C ASP A 21 -8.76 5.86 0.76
N VAL A 22 -8.13 4.75 1.15
CA VAL A 22 -7.39 3.85 0.27
C VAL A 22 -8.05 2.49 0.28
N VAL A 23 -8.35 1.95 -0.90
CA VAL A 23 -8.79 0.55 -1.01
C VAL A 23 -7.57 -0.33 -1.18
N LEU A 24 -7.30 -1.14 -0.15
CA LEU A 24 -6.17 -2.07 -0.11
C LEU A 24 -6.69 -3.51 -0.18
N ARG A 25 -6.09 -4.32 -1.04
CA ARG A 25 -6.34 -5.78 -1.10
C ARG A 25 -5.21 -6.56 -0.43
N ALA A 26 -5.49 -7.82 -0.09
CA ALA A 26 -4.45 -8.75 0.31
C ALA A 26 -3.42 -8.97 -0.83
N PRO A 27 -2.12 -9.11 -0.50
CA PRO A 27 -1.10 -9.48 -1.47
C PRO A 27 -1.29 -10.91 -1.97
N ASN A 28 -0.92 -11.16 -3.22
CA ASN A 28 -0.78 -12.50 -3.78
C ASN A 28 0.69 -12.77 -4.17
N LEU A 29 1.00 -14.00 -4.60
CA LEU A 29 2.37 -14.38 -4.98
C LEU A 29 2.93 -13.51 -6.12
N GLY A 30 2.10 -13.15 -7.10
CA GLY A 30 2.53 -12.29 -8.21
C GLY A 30 2.94 -10.88 -7.74
N ASP A 31 2.29 -10.35 -6.71
CA ASP A 31 2.67 -9.06 -6.12
C ASP A 31 4.02 -9.13 -5.40
N LEU A 32 4.27 -10.23 -4.69
CA LEU A 32 5.55 -10.47 -4.02
C LEU A 32 6.68 -10.50 -5.04
N MET A 33 6.54 -11.33 -6.09
CA MET A 33 7.55 -11.44 -7.15
C MET A 33 7.79 -10.08 -7.83
N ALA A 34 6.72 -9.37 -8.18
CA ALA A 34 6.85 -8.09 -8.86
C ALA A 34 7.39 -6.97 -7.94
N ALA A 35 7.20 -7.07 -6.63
CA ALA A 35 7.82 -6.16 -5.67
C ALA A 35 9.32 -6.38 -5.54
N GLU A 36 9.81 -7.62 -5.69
CA GLU A 36 11.25 -7.93 -5.71
C GLU A 36 11.97 -7.29 -6.90
N ASP A 37 11.29 -7.20 -8.05
CA ASP A 37 11.80 -6.51 -9.24
C ASP A 37 12.00 -4.99 -9.00
N ASP A 38 11.12 -4.37 -8.20
CA ASP A 38 11.18 -2.92 -7.90
C ASP A 38 12.18 -2.59 -6.79
N ALA A 39 12.27 -3.45 -5.78
CA ALA A 39 13.10 -3.25 -4.61
C ALA A 39 13.56 -4.60 -4.06
N PRO A 40 14.88 -4.89 -4.07
CA PRO A 40 15.40 -6.14 -3.54
C PRO A 40 15.00 -6.35 -2.08
N ALA A 41 14.68 -7.60 -1.71
CA ALA A 41 14.21 -7.97 -0.37
C ALA A 41 15.18 -7.61 0.78
N TYR A 42 16.49 -7.44 0.49
CA TYR A 42 17.47 -6.99 1.48
C TYR A 42 17.26 -5.52 1.93
N ASN A 43 16.42 -4.76 1.23
CA ASN A 43 15.95 -3.45 1.65
C ASN A 43 14.47 -3.57 2.10
N PRO A 44 14.23 -4.01 3.35
CA PRO A 44 12.92 -4.47 3.78
C PRO A 44 11.85 -3.38 3.72
N ILE A 45 12.21 -2.12 3.98
CA ILE A 45 11.27 -1.00 3.88
C ILE A 45 10.89 -0.78 2.42
N SER A 46 11.86 -0.75 1.51
CA SER A 46 11.59 -0.47 0.10
C SER A 46 10.77 -1.58 -0.55
N PHE A 47 11.07 -2.83 -0.23
CA PHE A 47 10.27 -3.99 -0.63
C PHE A 47 8.83 -3.89 -0.12
N LYS A 48 8.63 -3.63 1.18
CA LYS A 48 7.28 -3.52 1.77
C LYS A 48 6.49 -2.36 1.16
N VAL A 49 7.13 -1.24 0.84
CA VAL A 49 6.50 -0.11 0.14
C VAL A 49 6.11 -0.51 -1.29
N ALA A 50 6.99 -1.19 -2.03
CA ALA A 50 6.69 -1.68 -3.39
C ALA A 50 5.51 -2.66 -3.40
N LEU A 51 5.51 -3.61 -2.48
CA LEU A 51 4.41 -4.56 -2.29
C LEU A 51 3.10 -3.85 -1.96
N CYS A 52 3.12 -2.91 -1.01
CA CYS A 52 1.94 -2.14 -0.64
C CYS A 52 1.40 -1.32 -1.82
N CYS A 53 2.27 -0.66 -2.59
CA CYS A 53 1.90 0.10 -3.79
C CYS A 53 1.11 -0.74 -4.80
N ARG A 54 1.50 -2.01 -4.99
CA ARG A 54 0.83 -2.96 -5.89
C ARG A 54 -0.51 -3.47 -5.34
N CYS A 55 -0.66 -3.46 -4.02
CA CYS A 55 -1.86 -3.91 -3.33
C CYS A 55 -2.91 -2.80 -3.16
N ILE A 56 -2.59 -1.55 -3.50
CA ILE A 56 -3.59 -0.46 -3.53
C ILE A 56 -4.38 -0.57 -4.84
N GLU A 57 -5.69 -0.78 -4.75
CA GLU A 57 -6.57 -0.86 -5.92
C GLU A 57 -7.00 0.52 -6.40
N LYS A 58 -7.37 1.41 -5.46
CA LYS A 58 -7.79 2.78 -5.77
C LYS A 58 -7.71 3.70 -4.55
N LEU A 59 -7.78 4.99 -4.82
CA LEU A 59 -8.08 6.03 -3.84
C LEU A 59 -9.56 6.41 -3.98
N GLU A 60 -10.32 6.43 -2.89
CA GLU A 60 -11.73 6.82 -2.99
C GLU A 60 -11.84 8.29 -3.42
N GLY A 61 -12.57 8.53 -4.52
CA GLY A 61 -12.71 9.85 -5.11
C GLY A 61 -11.60 10.27 -6.09
N ALA A 62 -10.62 9.40 -6.38
CA ALA A 62 -9.66 9.61 -7.46
C ALA A 62 -9.41 8.32 -8.26
N ASP A 63 -9.64 8.39 -9.58
CA ASP A 63 -9.34 7.31 -10.52
C ASP A 63 -7.92 7.48 -11.08
N VAL A 64 -6.92 7.39 -10.19
CA VAL A 64 -5.51 7.44 -10.56
C VAL A 64 -4.76 6.27 -9.94
N PRO A 65 -3.82 5.64 -10.68
CA PRO A 65 -2.99 4.60 -10.11
C PRO A 65 -2.06 5.20 -9.06
N VAL A 66 -1.96 4.56 -7.90
CA VAL A 66 -0.93 4.92 -6.91
C VAL A 66 0.43 4.45 -7.42
N THR A 67 1.38 5.38 -7.47
CA THR A 67 2.74 5.12 -7.97
C THR A 67 3.75 5.09 -6.84
N MET A 68 4.91 4.47 -7.08
CA MET A 68 6.03 4.50 -6.13
C MET A 68 6.50 5.92 -5.80
N GLY A 69 6.38 6.87 -6.74
CA GLY A 69 6.65 8.28 -6.48
C GLY A 69 5.71 8.88 -5.43
N MET A 70 4.42 8.54 -5.51
CA MET A 70 3.42 8.96 -4.52
C MET A 70 3.68 8.31 -3.16
N MET A 71 4.02 7.03 -3.13
CA MET A 71 4.38 6.32 -1.90
C MET A 71 5.60 6.95 -1.20
N ARG A 72 6.61 7.38 -1.95
CA ARG A 72 7.80 8.06 -1.40
C ARG A 72 7.50 9.44 -0.83
N ALA A 73 6.44 10.10 -1.29
CA ALA A 73 6.00 11.40 -0.78
C ALA A 73 5.03 11.28 0.41
N LEU A 74 4.63 10.06 0.77
CA LEU A 74 3.69 9.80 1.84
C LEU A 74 4.29 10.14 3.21
N GLN A 75 3.47 10.70 4.10
CA GLN A 75 3.91 11.03 5.45
C GLN A 75 4.19 9.74 6.27
N PRO A 76 5.20 9.73 7.16
CA PRO A 76 5.51 8.56 7.98
C PRO A 76 4.32 8.03 8.79
N ALA A 77 3.44 8.92 9.26
CA ALA A 77 2.25 8.54 10.01
C ALA A 77 1.23 7.75 9.17
N ASP A 78 1.12 8.07 7.87
CA ASP A 78 0.24 7.34 6.95
C ASP A 78 0.87 6.01 6.53
N TRP A 79 2.20 6.00 6.34
CA TRP A 79 2.92 4.74 6.11
C TRP A 79 2.74 3.75 7.27
N GLN A 80 2.79 4.22 8.52
CA GLN A 80 2.55 3.35 9.68
C GLN A 80 1.18 2.67 9.60
N ILE A 81 0.13 3.40 9.22
CA ILE A 81 -1.23 2.86 9.07
C ILE A 81 -1.28 1.80 7.97
N LEU A 82 -0.75 2.10 6.78
CA LEU A 82 -0.72 1.15 5.66
C LEU A 82 0.11 -0.10 5.98
N SER A 83 1.29 0.10 6.59
CA SER A 83 2.21 -0.99 6.92
C SER A 83 1.61 -1.94 7.94
N LYS A 84 0.87 -1.42 8.93
CA LYS A 84 0.12 -2.22 9.89
C LYS A 84 -0.99 -3.02 9.21
N ALA A 85 -1.75 -2.39 8.32
CA ALA A 85 -2.80 -3.06 7.58
C ALA A 85 -2.28 -4.21 6.71
N MET A 86 -1.08 -4.07 6.14
CA MET A 86 -0.38 -5.16 5.43
C MET A 86 0.05 -6.30 6.38
N ASP A 87 0.51 -5.98 7.58
CA ASP A 87 0.90 -6.99 8.59
C ASP A 87 -0.32 -7.75 9.11
N ASP A 88 -1.44 -7.06 9.31
CA ASP A 88 -2.70 -7.66 9.75
C ASP A 88 -3.19 -8.69 8.70
N TRP A 89 -3.00 -8.44 7.40
CA TRP A 89 -3.26 -9.43 6.34
C TRP A 89 -2.38 -10.68 6.42
N ASP A 90 -1.08 -10.52 6.69
CA ASP A 90 -0.15 -11.65 6.82
C ASP A 90 -0.49 -12.52 8.05
N GLN A 91 -0.93 -11.89 9.14
CA GLN A 91 -1.34 -12.61 10.36
C GLN A 91 -2.65 -13.35 10.18
N GLU A 92 -3.64 -12.78 9.49
CA GLU A 92 -4.90 -13.47 9.18
C GLU A 92 -4.67 -14.70 8.28
N GLY A 93 -3.68 -14.67 7.39
CA GLY A 93 -3.30 -15.82 6.55
C GLY A 93 -2.63 -16.99 7.30
N LYS A 94 -2.11 -16.75 8.51
CA LYS A 94 -1.47 -17.78 9.37
C LYS A 94 -2.45 -18.51 10.29
N GLY A 95 -3.74 -18.16 10.23
CA GLY A 95 -4.80 -18.71 11.08
C GLY A 95 -5.60 -19.88 10.49
N VAL A 96 -5.11 -20.55 9.43
CA VAL A 96 -5.76 -21.70 8.77
C VAL A 96 -4.86 -22.92 8.79
#